data_AF-A0A4S3JUR1-F1
#
_entry.id   AF-A0A4S3JUR1-F1
#
_cell.length_a   1.000
_cell.length_b   1.000
_cell.length_c   1.000
_cell.angle_alpha   90.00
_cell.angle_beta   90.00
_cell.angle_gamma   90.00
#
_symmetry.space_group_name_H-M   'P 1'
#
loop_
_entity.id
_entity.type
_entity.pdbx_description
1 polymer ?
#
loop_
_entity_poly.entity_id
_entity_poly.type
_entity_poly.pdbx_seq_one_letter_code
_entity_poly.pdbx_strand_id
1 'polypeptide(L)'
;MPPRGTRRATSGGAPRSQPTTSPGSNKRKSEESAVPSSPPRKSKKVKSTDQLKTVASSVLTESHGTVKQEVGEEEKEETKVSVHVQLEQGPDEKTAVKGKATKKQKTKLEKKSEHMPLRSRTQGLRMHVGAHVSAAKVDYILSGNAFALFLKSQRKWDNPPLQDDHRDQFRRLCQEQNYDAAKYILPHGSYLVNLAQEDKAKSKQAYDSFLDDLRRCEALGIKLYNFHPGSANQSSHSDALRRLAKALTNALSATTTVIPVLETMCGHGSTIGGQLTEFRDLLAMIPHEHHPRIGICIDTCHSFAAGYDLATSTGFQDFMKEFEDVIGLQHLRALHLNDSKAPRGSRRDLHANIGTGFLGLRAFHNVMNESRFEGLPMILETPIDRPESSIKNQKEEEDDTSDADSKKKATKKQPKRPAGAKPAMVADLSVWAKEIELLESLIGMDPEGPEFRALEKKLSDEGREEREKHQEQYDRKLESEKKKQTKGPSKKAQKSLLEMMNAPGRKGKASQTATGDGSEDEGCQSHSE
;
A
#
# COMPACT_ATOMS: atom_id res chain seq x y z
N MET A 1 43.56 32.03 16.37
CA MET A 1 44.69 31.54 17.20
C MET A 1 44.22 31.46 18.66
N PRO A 2 44.69 30.48 19.46
CA PRO A 2 44.21 30.20 20.83
C PRO A 2 45.12 30.81 21.92
N PRO A 3 44.84 30.63 23.24
CA PRO A 3 45.33 29.47 24.01
C PRO A 3 44.22 28.78 24.85
N ARG A 4 44.20 27.46 25.15
CA ARG A 4 45.16 26.45 25.70
C ARG A 4 45.29 26.42 27.23
N GLY A 5 45.17 25.21 27.82
CA GLY A 5 45.51 24.88 29.21
C GLY A 5 44.80 23.63 29.79
N THR A 6 45.07 22.41 29.31
CA THR A 6 45.89 21.35 30.00
C THR A 6 45.34 20.83 31.35
N ARG A 7 44.73 19.63 31.39
CA ARG A 7 45.36 18.29 31.67
C ARG A 7 45.99 18.12 33.07
N ARG A 8 45.43 17.19 33.88
CA ARG A 8 46.14 15.98 34.38
C ARG A 8 45.17 14.94 34.98
N ALA A 9 45.63 13.68 35.08
CA ALA A 9 44.90 12.52 35.62
C ALA A 9 45.80 11.71 36.58
N THR A 10 45.19 10.89 37.46
CA THR A 10 45.70 9.75 38.30
C THR A 10 44.95 9.75 39.66
N SER A 11 44.65 8.65 40.38
CA SER A 11 44.55 7.19 40.10
C SER A 11 44.19 6.43 41.40
N GLY A 12 43.42 5.34 41.33
CA GLY A 12 43.19 4.38 42.43
C GLY A 12 42.10 4.79 43.45
N GLY A 13 41.41 3.86 44.14
CA GLY A 13 41.45 2.39 44.09
C GLY A 13 40.26 1.79 44.88
N ALA A 14 39.95 0.50 44.64
CA ALA A 14 38.82 -0.20 45.28
C ALA A 14 39.18 -0.80 46.66
N PRO A 15 38.17 -1.29 47.41
CA PRO A 15 38.30 -2.68 47.88
C PRO A 15 37.02 -3.54 47.72
N ARG A 16 37.23 -4.87 47.73
CA ARG A 16 36.22 -5.95 47.74
C ARG A 16 35.68 -6.22 49.15
N SER A 17 34.47 -6.80 49.24
CA SER A 17 34.19 -7.85 50.23
C SER A 17 33.00 -8.75 49.83
N GLN A 18 33.22 -10.06 49.80
CA GLN A 18 32.23 -11.15 49.98
C GLN A 18 32.83 -12.14 50.99
N PRO A 19 31.99 -12.95 51.66
CA PRO A 19 32.27 -14.40 51.66
C PRO A 19 31.04 -15.34 51.63
N THR A 20 31.12 -16.41 50.82
CA THR A 20 30.89 -17.87 51.10
C THR A 20 29.75 -18.34 52.06
N THR A 21 29.05 -19.50 51.95
CA THR A 21 29.19 -20.81 51.24
C THR A 21 27.83 -21.56 51.09
N SER A 22 27.59 -22.20 49.92
CA SER A 22 27.08 -23.59 49.66
C SER A 22 25.84 -24.20 50.42
N PRO A 23 25.38 -25.45 50.16
CA PRO A 23 24.18 -25.66 49.33
C PRO A 23 23.04 -26.51 49.95
N GLY A 24 21.82 -26.41 49.42
CA GLY A 24 20.64 -27.17 49.89
C GLY A 24 19.80 -27.79 48.77
N SER A 25 19.44 -29.06 48.91
CA SER A 25 18.72 -29.88 47.92
C SER A 25 17.22 -30.06 48.22
N ASN A 26 16.36 -29.94 47.21
CA ASN A 26 15.06 -30.64 47.03
C ASN A 26 14.54 -30.25 45.62
N LYS A 27 14.26 -31.11 44.62
CA LYS A 27 13.66 -32.46 44.51
C LYS A 27 12.11 -32.45 44.54
N ARG A 28 11.52 -32.80 43.39
CA ARG A 28 10.07 -32.90 43.05
C ARG A 28 9.37 -31.53 42.89
N LYS A 29 8.36 -31.39 42.01
CA LYS A 29 7.51 -32.42 41.39
C LYS A 29 7.16 -32.04 39.94
N SER A 30 7.13 -33.03 39.05
CA SER A 30 6.50 -32.96 37.73
C SER A 30 4.98 -33.00 37.88
N GLU A 31 4.25 -32.25 37.06
CA GLU A 31 2.84 -32.54 36.78
C GLU A 31 2.51 -32.23 35.32
N GLU A 32 1.71 -33.11 34.74
CA GLU A 32 1.53 -33.35 33.32
C GLU A 32 0.05 -33.23 33.00
N SER A 33 -0.33 -32.38 32.03
CA SER A 33 -1.68 -32.33 31.48
C SER A 33 -1.60 -31.90 30.02
N ALA A 34 -1.60 -32.84 29.08
CA ALA A 34 -2.77 -33.57 28.57
C ALA A 34 -3.61 -32.72 27.60
N VAL A 35 -3.27 -32.85 26.32
CA VAL A 35 -4.03 -32.33 25.18
C VAL A 35 -5.25 -33.23 24.93
N PRO A 36 -6.48 -32.69 24.77
CA PRO A 36 -7.62 -33.48 24.34
C PRO A 36 -7.65 -33.60 22.80
N SER A 37 -7.19 -34.73 22.28
CA SER A 37 -7.42 -35.13 20.89
C SER A 37 -8.89 -35.55 20.65
N SER A 38 -9.43 -35.30 19.46
CA SER A 38 -10.73 -35.81 19.02
C SER A 38 -10.67 -36.40 17.60
N PRO A 39 -11.59 -37.30 17.22
CA PRO A 39 -11.21 -38.54 16.51
C PRO A 39 -11.28 -38.49 14.97
N PRO A 40 -10.61 -39.43 14.27
CA PRO A 40 -10.50 -39.45 12.81
C PRO A 40 -11.79 -39.96 12.13
N ARG A 41 -12.19 -39.30 11.03
CA ARG A 41 -13.40 -39.67 10.27
C ARG A 41 -13.08 -40.36 8.94
N LYS A 42 -13.15 -41.69 8.98
CA LYS A 42 -13.42 -42.67 7.90
C LYS A 42 -13.04 -42.30 6.44
N SER A 43 -12.04 -43.03 5.94
CA SER A 43 -11.65 -43.18 4.55
C SER A 43 -12.71 -43.88 3.65
N LYS A 44 -12.61 -43.67 2.33
CA LYS A 44 -13.23 -44.53 1.29
C LYS A 44 -12.19 -45.09 0.31
N LYS A 45 -12.41 -46.34 -0.09
CA LYS A 45 -11.58 -47.25 -0.92
C LYS A 45 -12.50 -47.79 -2.05
N VAL A 46 -12.07 -48.30 -3.22
CA VAL A 46 -10.75 -48.71 -3.77
C VAL A 46 -10.75 -48.40 -5.29
N LYS A 47 -9.64 -47.98 -5.90
CA LYS A 47 -9.13 -48.65 -7.12
C LYS A 47 -7.67 -48.36 -7.45
N SER A 48 -6.92 -49.44 -7.66
CA SER A 48 -5.48 -49.49 -7.97
C SER A 48 -5.26 -49.98 -9.39
N THR A 49 -4.10 -49.64 -9.95
CA THR A 49 -3.31 -50.54 -10.80
C THR A 49 -1.84 -50.19 -10.60
N ASP A 50 -1.05 -51.15 -10.12
CA ASP A 50 0.41 -51.09 -10.09
C ASP A 50 1.01 -51.02 -11.49
N GLN A 51 2.16 -50.36 -11.64
CA GLN A 51 3.37 -51.02 -12.15
C GLN A 51 4.61 -50.43 -11.45
N LEU A 52 5.44 -51.30 -10.87
CA LEU A 52 6.76 -50.94 -10.34
C LEU A 52 7.80 -50.84 -11.47
N LYS A 53 8.78 -49.92 -11.31
CA LYS A 53 10.19 -50.20 -11.63
C LYS A 53 11.15 -49.31 -10.82
N THR A 54 12.00 -49.95 -10.03
CA THR A 54 13.26 -49.44 -9.46
C THR A 54 14.43 -49.83 -10.39
N VAL A 55 15.68 -49.37 -10.25
CA VAL A 55 16.37 -48.54 -9.22
C VAL A 55 17.17 -47.42 -9.97
N ALA A 56 18.01 -46.54 -9.43
CA ALA A 56 18.81 -46.50 -8.20
C ALA A 56 18.99 -45.04 -7.67
N SER A 57 20.11 -44.79 -6.97
CA SER A 57 20.65 -43.48 -6.55
C SER A 57 22.17 -43.51 -6.75
N SER A 58 22.81 -42.35 -6.92
CA SER A 58 24.21 -42.18 -6.52
C SER A 58 24.51 -40.73 -6.11
N VAL A 59 24.97 -40.58 -4.87
CA VAL A 59 25.55 -39.36 -4.29
C VAL A 59 27.06 -39.60 -4.16
N LEU A 60 27.90 -38.63 -4.55
CA LEU A 60 29.24 -38.48 -4.00
C LEU A 60 29.67 -37.01 -3.99
N THR A 61 30.60 -36.69 -3.10
CA THR A 61 30.97 -35.35 -2.62
C THR A 61 32.44 -35.00 -2.93
N GLU A 62 32.69 -33.69 -3.03
CA GLU A 62 33.95 -32.97 -2.70
C GLU A 62 35.29 -33.33 -3.38
N SER A 63 35.99 -32.30 -3.87
CA SER A 63 37.35 -31.94 -3.38
C SER A 63 37.82 -30.58 -3.91
N HIS A 64 38.74 -29.94 -3.18
CA HIS A 64 39.32 -28.63 -3.45
C HIS A 64 40.45 -28.63 -4.50
N GLY A 65 40.67 -27.49 -5.17
CA GLY A 65 41.89 -27.16 -5.90
C GLY A 65 41.88 -25.71 -6.39
N THR A 66 42.99 -24.97 -6.24
CA THR A 66 43.03 -23.50 -6.46
C THR A 66 44.24 -23.10 -7.32
N VAL A 67 44.12 -21.95 -8.02
CA VAL A 67 45.18 -20.98 -8.42
C VAL A 67 45.49 -20.82 -9.93
N LYS A 68 45.34 -19.54 -10.36
CA LYS A 68 45.97 -18.76 -11.46
C LYS A 68 45.45 -18.74 -12.92
N GLN A 69 45.05 -17.52 -13.28
CA GLN A 69 45.09 -16.83 -14.57
C GLN A 69 46.24 -17.24 -15.52
N GLU A 70 45.93 -17.25 -16.83
CA GLU A 70 46.46 -16.25 -17.76
C GLU A 70 45.48 -16.00 -18.94
N VAL A 71 45.77 -15.04 -19.80
CA VAL A 71 44.82 -14.40 -20.75
C VAL A 71 44.92 -14.99 -22.16
N GLY A 72 43.79 -15.08 -22.87
CA GLY A 72 43.73 -15.32 -24.31
C GLY A 72 42.37 -14.92 -24.89
N GLU A 73 42.37 -14.12 -25.95
CA GLU A 73 41.18 -13.74 -26.74
C GLU A 73 40.83 -14.84 -27.76
N GLU A 74 39.54 -15.10 -28.01
CA GLU A 74 39.08 -15.62 -29.31
C GLU A 74 37.57 -15.38 -29.52
N GLU A 75 37.18 -15.10 -30.77
CA GLU A 75 35.79 -14.84 -31.20
C GLU A 75 35.04 -16.13 -31.60
N LYS A 76 33.69 -16.11 -31.47
CA LYS A 76 32.68 -16.80 -32.31
C LYS A 76 31.28 -16.41 -31.82
N GLU A 77 30.46 -15.69 -32.59
CA GLU A 77 29.75 -16.09 -33.82
C GLU A 77 28.50 -16.94 -33.54
N GLU A 78 27.32 -16.38 -33.80
CA GLU A 78 26.01 -17.00 -33.59
C GLU A 78 25.63 -17.95 -34.74
N THR A 79 25.04 -19.10 -34.44
CA THR A 79 24.42 -19.97 -35.48
C THR A 79 22.93 -20.17 -35.20
N LYS A 80 22.08 -19.61 -36.07
CA LYS A 80 20.64 -19.94 -36.12
C LYS A 80 20.42 -21.17 -37.00
N VAL A 81 19.66 -22.14 -36.50
CA VAL A 81 19.20 -23.29 -37.29
C VAL A 81 17.69 -23.19 -37.50
N SER A 82 17.28 -23.13 -38.76
CA SER A 82 15.89 -23.18 -39.21
C SER A 82 15.55 -24.61 -39.62
N VAL A 83 14.40 -25.13 -39.18
CA VAL A 83 13.86 -26.41 -39.69
C VAL A 83 12.54 -26.15 -40.39
N HIS A 84 12.47 -26.61 -41.64
CA HIS A 84 11.34 -26.48 -42.55
C HIS A 84 10.80 -27.89 -42.81
N VAL A 85 9.49 -28.11 -42.71
CA VAL A 85 8.86 -29.41 -43.01
C VAL A 85 7.79 -29.19 -44.07
N GLN A 86 7.87 -29.97 -45.15
CA GLN A 86 7.07 -29.81 -46.37
C GLN A 86 5.70 -30.48 -46.25
N LEU A 87 4.78 -29.98 -47.10
CA LEU A 87 3.49 -30.60 -47.39
C LEU A 87 3.66 -31.65 -48.48
N GLU A 88 3.09 -32.84 -48.31
CA GLU A 88 2.83 -33.77 -49.41
C GLU A 88 1.33 -33.82 -49.74
N GLN A 89 1.01 -34.04 -51.02
CA GLN A 89 -0.35 -34.16 -51.55
C GLN A 89 -0.61 -35.59 -52.03
N GLY A 90 -1.82 -36.10 -51.80
CA GLY A 90 -2.36 -37.33 -52.38
C GLY A 90 -3.87 -37.16 -52.67
N PRO A 91 -4.44 -37.83 -53.70
CA PRO A 91 -5.58 -37.24 -54.43
C PRO A 91 -6.98 -37.83 -54.14
N ASP A 92 -7.98 -37.06 -54.58
CA ASP A 92 -9.36 -37.40 -54.98
C ASP A 92 -10.23 -38.36 -54.13
N GLU A 93 -11.34 -37.83 -53.60
CA GLU A 93 -12.66 -38.17 -54.17
C GLU A 93 -13.74 -37.10 -53.88
N LYS A 94 -14.81 -37.08 -54.68
CA LYS A 94 -15.90 -36.10 -54.61
C LYS A 94 -17.09 -36.62 -53.82
N THR A 95 -17.67 -35.80 -52.94
CA THR A 95 -19.13 -35.77 -52.77
C THR A 95 -19.60 -34.44 -52.18
N ALA A 96 -20.61 -33.82 -52.79
CA ALA A 96 -21.14 -32.53 -52.38
C ALA A 96 -22.43 -32.68 -51.57
N VAL A 97 -22.48 -32.10 -50.37
CA VAL A 97 -23.74 -31.87 -49.64
C VAL A 97 -23.79 -30.42 -49.14
N LYS A 98 -24.83 -29.69 -49.54
CA LYS A 98 -25.05 -28.28 -49.16
C LYS A 98 -25.52 -28.19 -47.70
N GLY A 99 -24.71 -27.62 -46.82
CA GLY A 99 -25.09 -27.21 -45.46
C GLY A 99 -25.16 -25.68 -45.32
N LYS A 100 -26.27 -25.14 -44.80
CA LYS A 100 -26.45 -23.68 -44.60
C LYS A 100 -25.40 -23.12 -43.64
N ALA A 101 -24.63 -22.13 -44.09
CA ALA A 101 -23.76 -21.35 -43.22
C ALA A 101 -24.57 -20.42 -42.29
N THR A 102 -24.88 -20.89 -41.08
CA THR A 102 -25.35 -20.02 -39.99
C THR A 102 -24.22 -19.14 -39.50
N LYS A 103 -24.32 -17.82 -39.76
CA LYS A 103 -23.46 -16.81 -39.12
C LYS A 103 -23.60 -16.94 -37.60
N LYS A 104 -22.65 -17.59 -36.94
CA LYS A 104 -22.52 -17.54 -35.48
C LYS A 104 -22.29 -16.07 -35.08
N GLN A 105 -23.27 -15.49 -34.39
CA GLN A 105 -23.06 -14.22 -33.69
C GLN A 105 -21.98 -14.45 -32.63
N LYS A 106 -20.88 -13.69 -32.71
CA LYS A 106 -19.90 -13.62 -31.61
C LYS A 106 -20.63 -13.31 -30.31
N THR A 107 -20.28 -14.03 -29.25
CA THR A 107 -20.95 -13.88 -27.96
C THR A 107 -20.57 -12.54 -27.31
N LYS A 108 -21.38 -12.08 -26.35
CA LYS A 108 -21.16 -10.83 -25.61
C LYS A 108 -19.88 -10.84 -24.74
N LEU A 109 -19.22 -12.00 -24.61
CA LEU A 109 -17.90 -12.15 -23.98
C LEU A 109 -16.77 -11.80 -24.95
N GLU A 110 -16.80 -12.30 -26.19
CA GLU A 110 -15.76 -12.06 -27.22
C GLU A 110 -15.70 -10.60 -27.68
N LYS A 111 -16.74 -9.79 -27.40
CA LYS A 111 -16.76 -8.34 -27.62
C LYS A 111 -16.25 -7.51 -26.43
N LYS A 112 -15.73 -8.13 -25.37
CA LYS A 112 -15.12 -7.43 -24.23
C LYS A 112 -13.58 -7.46 -24.22
N SER A 113 -12.95 -8.22 -25.11
CA SER A 113 -11.50 -8.40 -25.18
C SER A 113 -10.79 -7.51 -26.22
N GLU A 114 -11.46 -6.49 -26.77
CA GLU A 114 -10.88 -5.49 -27.68
C GLU A 114 -10.62 -4.16 -26.94
N HIS A 115 -10.11 -4.23 -25.71
CA HIS A 115 -9.48 -3.09 -25.05
C HIS A 115 -7.96 -3.22 -25.16
N MET A 116 -7.42 -2.65 -26.23
CA MET A 116 -5.98 -2.39 -26.36
C MET A 116 -5.51 -1.57 -25.14
N PRO A 117 -4.33 -1.84 -24.57
CA PRO A 117 -3.80 -0.99 -23.50
C PRO A 117 -3.65 0.44 -24.00
N LEU A 118 -3.99 1.41 -23.14
CA LEU A 118 -4.00 2.84 -23.49
C LEU A 118 -2.62 3.35 -23.96
N ARG A 119 -1.55 2.67 -23.56
CA ARG A 119 -0.16 2.85 -24.01
C ARG A 119 0.58 1.53 -23.78
N SER A 120 1.54 1.19 -24.63
CA SER A 120 2.43 0.05 -24.40
C SER A 120 3.52 0.41 -23.38
N ARG A 121 3.85 -0.50 -22.46
CA ARG A 121 4.93 -0.33 -21.47
C ARG A 121 6.27 0.01 -22.10
N THR A 122 6.85 1.14 -21.74
CA THR A 122 8.21 1.57 -22.09
C THR A 122 9.24 0.64 -21.44
N GLN A 123 9.91 -0.22 -22.21
CA GLN A 123 10.89 -1.16 -21.67
C GLN A 123 12.27 -0.51 -21.44
N GLY A 124 13.07 -1.06 -20.52
CA GLY A 124 14.46 -0.63 -20.29
C GLY A 124 14.64 0.66 -19.47
N LEU A 125 13.56 1.27 -18.97
CA LEU A 125 13.65 2.40 -18.05
C LEU A 125 14.24 1.99 -16.70
N ARG A 126 15.03 2.90 -16.11
CA ARG A 126 15.60 2.75 -14.76
C ARG A 126 14.59 3.10 -13.66
N MET A 127 13.58 3.91 -14.00
CA MET A 127 12.50 4.34 -13.11
C MET A 127 11.23 3.54 -13.41
N HIS A 128 10.70 2.81 -12.42
CA HIS A 128 9.59 1.89 -12.62
C HIS A 128 8.26 2.52 -12.17
N VAL A 129 7.65 3.32 -13.04
CA VAL A 129 6.40 4.03 -12.76
C VAL A 129 5.18 3.22 -13.19
N GLY A 130 4.11 3.26 -12.39
CA GLY A 130 2.75 2.95 -12.83
C GLY A 130 1.72 3.43 -11.81
N ALA A 131 0.65 2.66 -11.56
CA ALA A 131 -0.49 3.15 -10.78
C ALA A 131 -1.17 2.09 -9.91
N HIS A 132 -2.00 2.53 -8.95
CA HIS A 132 -2.84 1.66 -8.13
C HIS A 132 -4.09 1.19 -8.91
N VAL A 133 -3.93 0.15 -9.72
CA VAL A 133 -5.01 -0.38 -10.58
C VAL A 133 -6.06 -1.19 -9.82
N SER A 134 -7.21 -1.40 -10.47
CA SER A 134 -8.25 -2.30 -9.98
C SER A 134 -7.95 -3.74 -10.40
N ALA A 135 -7.91 -4.67 -9.45
CA ALA A 135 -7.76 -6.10 -9.72
C ALA A 135 -8.86 -6.69 -10.65
N ALA A 136 -10.00 -6.00 -10.79
CA ALA A 136 -11.07 -6.38 -11.73
C ALA A 136 -10.84 -5.90 -13.18
N LYS A 137 -9.73 -5.19 -13.44
CA LYS A 137 -9.37 -4.57 -14.73
C LYS A 137 -7.89 -4.83 -15.04
N VAL A 138 -7.52 -6.11 -15.12
CA VAL A 138 -6.14 -6.60 -15.34
C VAL A 138 -5.50 -6.01 -16.60
N ASP A 139 -6.30 -5.74 -17.65
CA ASP A 139 -5.83 -5.27 -18.96
C ASP A 139 -5.05 -3.93 -18.92
N TYR A 140 -5.24 -3.12 -17.89
CA TYR A 140 -4.60 -1.81 -17.72
C TYR A 140 -3.23 -1.86 -17.03
N ILE A 141 -2.79 -3.05 -16.58
CA ILE A 141 -1.44 -3.27 -16.01
C ILE A 141 -0.33 -2.95 -17.03
N LEU A 142 -0.65 -3.00 -18.32
CA LEU A 142 0.31 -2.98 -19.44
C LEU A 142 0.84 -1.60 -19.83
N SER A 143 0.38 -0.50 -19.21
CA SER A 143 0.91 0.84 -19.49
C SER A 143 2.01 1.31 -18.52
N GLY A 144 2.32 0.55 -17.47
CA GLY A 144 3.29 0.91 -16.44
C GLY A 144 4.35 -0.16 -16.16
N ASN A 145 5.50 0.30 -15.67
CA ASN A 145 6.63 -0.53 -15.23
C ASN A 145 6.56 -0.97 -13.76
N ALA A 146 5.65 -0.41 -12.96
CA ALA A 146 5.20 -0.92 -11.67
C ALA A 146 3.66 -0.89 -11.57
N PHE A 147 3.05 -1.57 -10.59
CA PHE A 147 1.65 -1.33 -10.22
C PHE A 147 1.32 -1.74 -8.78
N ALA A 148 0.26 -1.13 -8.24
CA ALA A 148 -0.35 -1.51 -6.97
C ALA A 148 -1.78 -2.05 -7.18
N LEU A 149 -2.27 -2.82 -6.20
CA LEU A 149 -3.63 -3.35 -6.17
C LEU A 149 -4.03 -3.74 -4.74
N PHE A 150 -5.34 -3.79 -4.48
CA PHE A 150 -5.85 -4.48 -3.29
C PHE A 150 -5.99 -5.99 -3.59
N LEU A 151 -5.41 -6.85 -2.75
CA LEU A 151 -5.47 -8.32 -2.90
C LEU A 151 -6.84 -8.93 -2.54
N LYS A 152 -7.67 -8.16 -1.84
CA LYS A 152 -9.03 -8.50 -1.40
C LYS A 152 -9.82 -7.21 -1.18
N SER A 153 -11.08 -7.30 -0.75
CA SER A 153 -11.88 -6.09 -0.54
C SER A 153 -11.35 -5.30 0.65
N GLN A 154 -10.89 -4.08 0.40
CA GLN A 154 -10.42 -3.14 1.42
C GLN A 154 -11.54 -2.62 2.34
N ARG A 155 -12.82 -2.90 2.01
CA ARG A 155 -14.00 -2.35 2.69
C ARG A 155 -14.62 -3.28 3.73
N LYS A 156 -14.12 -4.52 3.86
CA LYS A 156 -14.66 -5.54 4.78
C LYS A 156 -13.55 -6.45 5.29
N TRP A 157 -13.77 -7.00 6.49
CA TRP A 157 -12.85 -7.96 7.12
C TRP A 157 -12.92 -9.33 6.46
N ASP A 158 -14.12 -9.90 6.37
CA ASP A 158 -14.32 -11.24 5.83
C ASP A 158 -14.19 -11.25 4.29
N ASN A 159 -13.26 -12.06 3.79
CA ASN A 159 -12.91 -12.17 2.38
C ASN A 159 -12.67 -13.64 2.03
N PRO A 160 -13.13 -14.12 0.85
CA PRO A 160 -12.89 -15.49 0.44
C PRO A 160 -11.37 -15.77 0.34
N PRO A 161 -10.94 -17.02 0.58
CA PRO A 161 -9.55 -17.43 0.34
C PRO A 161 -9.11 -17.11 -1.09
N LEU A 162 -7.81 -16.82 -1.28
CA LEU A 162 -7.24 -16.78 -2.61
C LEU A 162 -7.42 -18.15 -3.28
N GLN A 163 -8.00 -18.17 -4.48
CA GLN A 163 -8.22 -19.39 -5.25
C GLN A 163 -6.95 -19.75 -6.02
N ASP A 164 -6.65 -21.05 -6.13
CA ASP A 164 -5.42 -21.56 -6.77
C ASP A 164 -5.35 -21.21 -8.27
N ASP A 165 -6.49 -21.22 -8.96
CA ASP A 165 -6.59 -20.85 -10.37
C ASP A 165 -6.27 -19.37 -10.61
N HIS A 166 -6.79 -18.47 -9.78
CA HIS A 166 -6.46 -17.05 -9.81
C HIS A 166 -4.97 -16.79 -9.51
N ARG A 167 -4.40 -17.53 -8.54
CA ARG A 167 -2.96 -17.46 -8.22
C ARG A 167 -2.11 -17.87 -9.42
N ASP A 168 -2.43 -19.00 -10.03
CA ASP A 168 -1.63 -19.57 -11.11
C ASP A 168 -1.82 -18.79 -12.42
N GLN A 169 -3.01 -18.23 -12.66
CA GLN A 169 -3.24 -17.25 -13.73
C GLN A 169 -2.43 -15.98 -13.53
N PHE A 170 -2.42 -15.39 -12.33
CA PHE A 170 -1.63 -14.18 -12.03
C PHE A 170 -0.14 -14.40 -12.29
N ARG A 171 0.42 -15.51 -11.78
CA ARG A 171 1.83 -15.88 -11.97
C ARG A 171 2.16 -16.07 -13.46
N ARG A 172 1.29 -16.75 -14.20
CA ARG A 172 1.45 -16.97 -15.65
C ARG A 172 1.44 -15.65 -16.42
N LEU A 173 0.48 -14.76 -16.13
CA LEU A 173 0.40 -13.44 -16.76
C LEU A 173 1.65 -12.59 -16.48
N CYS A 174 2.19 -12.63 -15.26
CA CYS A 174 3.44 -11.93 -14.95
C CYS A 174 4.62 -12.48 -15.77
N GLN A 175 4.69 -13.79 -15.99
CA GLN A 175 5.71 -14.42 -16.83
C GLN A 175 5.52 -14.07 -18.31
N GLU A 176 4.31 -14.21 -18.85
CA GLU A 176 3.96 -13.90 -20.25
C GLU A 176 4.22 -12.43 -20.60
N GLN A 177 4.04 -11.51 -19.65
CA GLN A 177 4.28 -10.07 -19.84
C GLN A 177 5.70 -9.63 -19.44
N ASN A 178 6.60 -10.56 -19.09
CA ASN A 178 7.93 -10.28 -18.56
C ASN A 178 7.90 -9.20 -17.45
N TYR A 179 7.21 -9.52 -16.36
CA TYR A 179 6.94 -8.63 -15.23
C TYR A 179 7.45 -9.26 -13.94
N ASP A 180 8.46 -8.64 -13.32
CA ASP A 180 9.02 -9.11 -12.05
C ASP A 180 8.08 -8.76 -10.89
N ALA A 181 7.14 -9.66 -10.62
CA ALA A 181 6.16 -9.55 -9.54
C ALA A 181 6.80 -9.39 -8.14
N ALA A 182 8.05 -9.84 -7.97
CA ALA A 182 8.75 -9.73 -6.71
C ALA A 182 9.33 -8.32 -6.47
N LYS A 183 9.54 -7.52 -7.52
CA LYS A 183 10.11 -6.17 -7.44
C LYS A 183 9.11 -5.05 -7.68
N TYR A 184 8.26 -5.19 -8.71
CA TYR A 184 7.51 -4.06 -9.28
C TYR A 184 6.02 -4.09 -8.98
N ILE A 185 5.55 -5.04 -8.19
CA ILE A 185 4.16 -5.11 -7.73
C ILE A 185 4.13 -4.80 -6.23
N LEU A 186 3.36 -3.77 -5.88
CA LEU A 186 3.26 -3.23 -4.52
C LEU A 186 1.79 -3.24 -4.08
N PRO A 187 1.23 -4.37 -3.65
CA PRO A 187 -0.16 -4.42 -3.20
C PRO A 187 -0.35 -3.58 -1.94
N HIS A 188 -1.50 -2.92 -1.85
CA HIS A 188 -1.84 -2.05 -0.73
C HIS A 188 -2.75 -2.77 0.28
N GLY A 189 -2.50 -2.54 1.56
CA GLY A 189 -3.34 -3.04 2.64
C GLY A 189 -4.65 -2.29 2.82
N SER A 190 -5.64 -2.93 3.46
CA SER A 190 -6.91 -2.28 3.80
C SER A 190 -6.72 -1.15 4.81
N TYR A 191 -7.32 0.01 4.55
CA TYR A 191 -7.42 1.14 5.48
C TYR A 191 -8.17 0.82 6.79
N LEU A 192 -8.79 -0.36 6.91
CA LEU A 192 -9.37 -0.84 8.17
C LEU A 192 -8.30 -1.38 9.14
N VAL A 193 -7.15 -1.82 8.62
CA VAL A 193 -6.06 -2.40 9.42
C VAL A 193 -5.36 -1.30 10.22
N ASN A 194 -5.36 -1.44 11.54
CA ASN A 194 -4.54 -0.65 12.44
C ASN A 194 -3.79 -1.60 13.38
N LEU A 195 -2.52 -1.91 13.07
CA LEU A 195 -1.69 -2.80 13.88
C LEU A 195 -1.29 -2.19 15.23
N ALA A 196 -1.40 -0.86 15.37
CA ALA A 196 -1.19 -0.14 16.62
C ALA A 196 -2.43 -0.10 17.53
N GLN A 197 -3.51 -0.80 17.18
CA GLN A 197 -4.76 -0.84 17.95
C GLN A 197 -4.56 -1.41 19.37
N GLU A 198 -5.20 -0.78 20.36
CA GLU A 198 -5.13 -1.14 21.77
C GLU A 198 -6.15 -2.20 22.18
N ASP A 199 -7.38 -2.10 21.66
CA ASP A 199 -8.42 -3.10 21.90
C ASP A 199 -8.00 -4.47 21.35
N LYS A 200 -8.01 -5.49 22.22
CA LYS A 200 -7.47 -6.83 21.90
C LYS A 200 -8.23 -7.52 20.76
N ALA A 201 -9.54 -7.34 20.67
CA ALA A 201 -10.36 -7.99 19.64
C ALA A 201 -10.10 -7.36 18.26
N LYS A 202 -10.13 -6.03 18.18
CA LYS A 202 -9.80 -5.28 16.96
C LYS A 202 -8.34 -5.44 16.55
N SER A 203 -7.41 -5.49 17.52
CA SER A 203 -5.99 -5.77 17.28
C SER A 203 -5.80 -7.15 16.65
N LYS A 204 -6.44 -8.19 17.19
CA LYS A 204 -6.43 -9.53 16.58
C LYS A 204 -7.03 -9.52 15.17
N GLN A 205 -8.18 -8.89 14.97
CA GLN A 205 -8.85 -8.80 13.67
C GLN A 205 -7.97 -8.09 12.61
N ALA A 206 -7.33 -6.97 12.99
CA ALA A 206 -6.39 -6.27 12.13
C ALA A 206 -5.15 -7.12 11.80
N TYR A 207 -4.58 -7.80 12.80
CA TYR A 207 -3.43 -8.68 12.62
C TYR A 207 -3.74 -9.90 11.74
N ASP A 208 -4.87 -10.58 11.97
CA ASP A 208 -5.30 -11.73 11.16
C ASP A 208 -5.51 -11.32 9.69
N SER A 209 -6.13 -10.16 9.45
CA SER A 209 -6.32 -9.61 8.10
C SER A 209 -4.99 -9.27 7.41
N PHE A 210 -4.07 -8.64 8.15
CA PHE A 210 -2.73 -8.30 7.66
C PHE A 210 -1.91 -9.54 7.33
N LEU A 211 -1.90 -10.55 8.20
CA LEU A 211 -1.19 -11.81 7.98
C LEU A 211 -1.76 -12.62 6.80
N ASP A 212 -3.08 -12.58 6.58
CA ASP A 212 -3.70 -13.13 5.36
C ASP A 212 -3.21 -12.41 4.09
N ASP A 213 -3.09 -11.08 4.10
CA ASP A 213 -2.55 -10.34 2.94
C ASP A 213 -1.08 -10.65 2.67
N LEU A 214 -0.24 -10.73 3.72
CA LEU A 214 1.15 -11.14 3.58
C LEU A 214 1.27 -12.55 2.96
N ARG A 215 0.45 -13.51 3.42
CA ARG A 215 0.40 -14.87 2.85
C ARG A 215 -0.11 -14.89 1.41
N ARG A 216 -1.02 -13.99 1.04
CA ARG A 216 -1.44 -13.79 -0.37
C ARG A 216 -0.29 -13.29 -1.22
N CYS A 217 0.52 -12.34 -0.74
CA CYS A 217 1.74 -11.91 -1.46
C CYS A 217 2.67 -13.10 -1.74
N GLU A 218 3.01 -13.90 -0.72
CA GLU A 218 3.87 -15.08 -0.88
C GLU A 218 3.27 -16.11 -1.86
N ALA A 219 1.97 -16.38 -1.73
CA ALA A 219 1.24 -17.26 -2.64
C ALA A 219 1.24 -16.72 -4.08
N LEU A 220 1.21 -15.41 -4.29
CA LEU A 220 1.30 -14.79 -5.63
C LEU A 220 2.73 -14.68 -6.16
N GLY A 221 3.75 -14.78 -5.29
CA GLY A 221 5.16 -14.56 -5.64
C GLY A 221 5.60 -13.09 -5.52
N ILE A 222 4.78 -12.26 -4.88
CA ILE A 222 5.04 -10.84 -4.62
C ILE A 222 5.84 -10.73 -3.32
N LYS A 223 6.89 -9.89 -3.31
CA LYS A 223 7.72 -9.68 -2.11
C LYS A 223 7.46 -8.37 -1.37
N LEU A 224 6.75 -7.41 -1.95
CA LEU A 224 6.44 -6.14 -1.28
C LEU A 224 4.97 -6.13 -0.86
N TYR A 225 4.64 -5.43 0.23
CA TYR A 225 3.26 -5.19 0.66
C TYR A 225 3.17 -3.87 1.41
N ASN A 226 2.56 -2.85 0.79
CA ASN A 226 2.45 -1.52 1.37
C ASN A 226 1.28 -1.42 2.35
N PHE A 227 1.48 -0.74 3.47
CA PHE A 227 0.40 -0.44 4.41
C PHE A 227 0.71 0.80 5.25
N HIS A 228 -0.34 1.50 5.67
CA HIS A 228 -0.22 2.59 6.64
C HIS A 228 0.16 2.01 8.03
N PRO A 229 1.14 2.57 8.75
CA PRO A 229 1.56 2.09 10.08
C PRO A 229 0.42 1.97 11.11
N GLY A 230 -0.62 2.81 10.98
CA GLY A 230 -1.81 2.83 11.83
C GLY A 230 -1.91 4.11 12.66
N SER A 231 -2.62 4.05 13.78
CA SER A 231 -2.88 5.22 14.64
C SER A 231 -2.96 4.86 16.12
N ALA A 232 -2.44 5.73 16.97
CA ALA A 232 -2.44 5.57 18.43
C ALA A 232 -3.84 5.70 19.06
N ASN A 233 -4.81 6.26 18.33
CA ASN A 233 -6.19 6.48 18.77
C ASN A 233 -6.25 7.31 20.06
N GLN A 234 -6.60 6.69 21.19
CA GLN A 234 -6.69 7.32 22.53
C GLN A 234 -5.45 7.04 23.40
N SER A 235 -4.55 6.16 22.97
CA SER A 235 -3.35 5.75 23.71
C SER A 235 -2.13 6.63 23.39
N SER A 236 -1.03 6.46 24.13
CA SER A 236 0.22 7.16 23.83
C SER A 236 0.85 6.68 22.51
N HIS A 237 1.54 7.56 21.77
CA HIS A 237 2.29 7.17 20.57
C HIS A 237 3.35 6.11 20.89
N SER A 238 3.98 6.16 22.07
CA SER A 238 5.00 5.19 22.49
C SER A 238 4.41 3.78 22.68
N ASP A 239 3.20 3.67 23.22
CA ASP A 239 2.49 2.37 23.35
C ASP A 239 1.99 1.87 22.00
N ALA A 240 1.56 2.79 21.14
CA ALA A 240 1.13 2.48 19.78
C ALA A 240 2.28 1.91 18.93
N LEU A 241 3.46 2.52 18.98
CA LEU A 241 4.70 2.01 18.37
C LEU A 241 5.09 0.63 18.93
N ARG A 242 5.02 0.42 20.26
CA ARG A 242 5.26 -0.92 20.86
C ARG A 242 4.31 -1.99 20.33
N ARG A 243 3.03 -1.69 20.13
CA ARG A 243 2.06 -2.63 19.57
C ARG A 243 2.32 -2.91 18.09
N LEU A 244 2.63 -1.89 17.29
CA LEU A 244 3.04 -2.02 15.89
C LEU A 244 4.32 -2.87 15.74
N ALA A 245 5.36 -2.59 16.52
CA ALA A 245 6.62 -3.36 16.53
C ALA A 245 6.38 -4.84 16.83
N LYS A 246 5.55 -5.14 17.84
CA LYS A 246 5.18 -6.51 18.21
C LYS A 246 4.37 -7.20 17.11
N ALA A 247 3.39 -6.52 16.52
CA ALA A 247 2.58 -7.05 15.43
C ALA A 247 3.46 -7.38 14.20
N LEU A 248 4.38 -6.49 13.82
CA LEU A 248 5.32 -6.71 12.72
C LEU A 248 6.28 -7.86 13.01
N THR A 249 6.87 -7.92 14.21
CA THR A 249 7.77 -9.01 14.62
C THR A 249 7.07 -10.37 14.53
N ASN A 250 5.83 -10.47 15.00
CA ASN A 250 5.02 -11.67 14.90
C ASN A 250 4.71 -12.04 13.44
N ALA A 251 4.35 -11.06 12.61
CA ALA A 251 4.01 -11.28 11.20
C ALA A 251 5.24 -11.75 10.40
N LEU A 252 6.39 -11.11 10.63
CA LEU A 252 7.69 -11.48 10.04
C LEU A 252 8.12 -12.88 10.49
N SER A 253 7.86 -13.27 11.74
CA SER A 253 8.10 -14.63 12.21
C SER A 253 7.14 -15.67 11.60
N ALA A 254 5.99 -15.23 11.08
CA ALA A 254 4.93 -16.08 10.52
C ALA A 254 4.94 -16.16 8.97
N THR A 255 5.90 -15.50 8.31
CA THR A 255 6.11 -15.46 6.86
C THR A 255 7.60 -15.58 6.52
N THR A 256 7.93 -15.80 5.24
CA THR A 256 9.29 -16.12 4.79
C THR A 256 9.89 -15.03 3.89
N THR A 257 9.21 -14.65 2.81
CA THR A 257 9.77 -13.87 1.69
C THR A 257 9.21 -12.47 1.52
N VAL A 258 8.01 -12.20 2.05
CA VAL A 258 7.36 -10.89 1.93
C VAL A 258 7.94 -9.86 2.93
N ILE A 259 8.07 -8.63 2.44
CA ILE A 259 8.55 -7.43 3.10
C ILE A 259 7.35 -6.52 3.33
N PRO A 260 6.87 -6.36 4.57
CA PRO A 260 5.97 -5.28 4.93
C PRO A 260 6.67 -3.93 4.67
N VAL A 261 6.03 -3.09 3.87
CA VAL A 261 6.48 -1.75 3.51
C VAL A 261 5.59 -0.75 4.25
N LEU A 262 6.16 -0.02 5.20
CA LEU A 262 5.46 1.00 5.97
C LEU A 262 5.44 2.32 5.21
N GLU A 263 4.27 2.91 5.03
CA GLU A 263 4.16 4.19 4.32
C GLU A 263 4.37 5.42 5.24
N THR A 264 5.01 6.46 4.73
CA THR A 264 4.98 7.81 5.31
C THR A 264 3.56 8.37 5.30
N MET A 265 3.08 8.91 6.42
CA MET A 265 1.71 9.42 6.57
C MET A 265 1.67 10.94 6.69
N CYS A 266 0.54 11.57 6.36
CA CYS A 266 0.36 13.03 6.48
C CYS A 266 0.34 13.59 7.92
N GLY A 267 0.57 12.77 8.95
CA GLY A 267 0.56 13.22 10.36
C GLY A 267 -0.81 13.69 10.87
N HIS A 268 -1.91 13.17 10.32
CA HIS A 268 -3.26 13.54 10.71
C HIS A 268 -3.67 12.94 12.06
N GLY A 269 -4.14 13.77 12.99
CA GLY A 269 -4.69 13.30 14.26
C GLY A 269 -3.65 12.57 15.12
N SER A 270 -3.75 11.24 15.17
CA SER A 270 -2.80 10.35 15.88
C SER A 270 -2.27 9.20 14.99
N THR A 271 -2.18 9.43 13.67
CA THR A 271 -1.50 8.51 12.74
C THR A 271 -0.01 8.45 13.01
N ILE A 272 0.56 7.24 12.96
CA ILE A 272 2.00 6.98 13.06
C ILE A 272 2.62 7.08 11.65
N GLY A 273 3.84 7.60 11.55
CA GLY A 273 4.62 7.69 10.31
C GLY A 273 4.62 9.10 9.70
N GLY A 274 4.22 10.12 10.46
CA GLY A 274 4.31 11.52 10.02
C GLY A 274 5.68 12.14 10.26
N GLN A 275 6.42 11.66 11.26
CA GLN A 275 7.81 12.06 11.50
C GLN A 275 8.75 10.89 11.19
N LEU A 276 9.87 11.14 10.49
CA LEU A 276 10.82 10.08 10.14
C LEU A 276 11.39 9.38 11.40
N THR A 277 11.48 10.11 12.52
CA THR A 277 11.86 9.59 13.83
C THR A 277 10.95 8.49 14.38
N GLU A 278 9.68 8.42 13.95
CA GLU A 278 8.77 7.35 14.36
C GLU A 278 9.15 6.00 13.73
N PHE A 279 9.74 6.01 12.53
CA PHE A 279 10.27 4.80 11.88
C PHE A 279 11.57 4.34 12.53
N ARG A 280 12.46 5.27 12.91
CA ARG A 280 13.65 4.98 13.73
C ARG A 280 13.25 4.29 15.03
N ASP A 281 12.29 4.87 15.75
CA ASP A 281 11.84 4.37 17.06
C ASP A 281 11.14 3.02 16.91
N LEU A 282 10.41 2.79 15.81
CA LEU A 282 9.84 1.50 15.44
C LEU A 282 10.93 0.44 15.17
N LEU A 283 11.90 0.74 14.31
CA LEU A 283 13.00 -0.17 13.95
C LEU A 283 13.83 -0.56 15.18
N ALA A 284 14.08 0.38 16.09
CA ALA A 284 14.78 0.13 17.35
C ALA A 284 14.04 -0.83 18.30
N MET A 285 12.73 -1.04 18.13
CA MET A 285 11.93 -2.02 18.89
C MET A 285 11.82 -3.39 18.22
N ILE A 286 12.34 -3.56 16.99
CA ILE A 286 12.26 -4.81 16.23
C ILE A 286 13.64 -5.48 16.18
N PRO A 287 13.76 -6.81 16.37
CA PRO A 287 15.03 -7.53 16.25
C PRO A 287 15.75 -7.28 14.92
N HIS A 288 17.06 -7.00 14.98
CA HIS A 288 17.87 -6.62 13.81
C HIS A 288 17.88 -7.69 12.70
N GLU A 289 17.74 -8.97 13.04
CA GLU A 289 17.59 -10.08 12.08
C GLU A 289 16.36 -9.95 11.16
N HIS A 290 15.36 -9.17 11.55
CA HIS A 290 14.16 -8.90 10.73
C HIS A 290 14.28 -7.65 9.86
N HIS A 291 15.24 -6.76 10.14
CA HIS A 291 15.40 -5.46 9.46
C HIS A 291 15.52 -5.57 7.92
N PRO A 292 16.21 -6.57 7.32
CA PRO A 292 16.25 -6.72 5.86
C PRO A 292 14.87 -6.95 5.20
N ARG A 293 13.89 -7.46 5.96
CA ARG A 293 12.50 -7.67 5.52
C ARG A 293 11.55 -6.57 5.99
N ILE A 294 12.06 -5.39 6.36
CA ILE A 294 11.23 -4.20 6.64
C ILE A 294 11.54 -3.13 5.61
N GLY A 295 10.50 -2.72 4.89
CA GLY A 295 10.54 -1.65 3.91
C GLY A 295 9.84 -0.39 4.39
N ILE A 296 10.13 0.72 3.73
CA ILE A 296 9.41 1.99 3.85
C ILE A 296 9.06 2.49 2.45
N CYS A 297 7.84 3.02 2.30
CA CYS A 297 7.37 3.72 1.11
C CYS A 297 7.31 5.22 1.41
N ILE A 298 7.91 6.03 0.54
CA ILE A 298 7.78 7.49 0.58
C ILE A 298 6.58 7.87 -0.28
N ASP A 299 5.49 8.31 0.34
CA ASP A 299 4.43 9.04 -0.36
C ASP A 299 4.76 10.54 -0.35
N THR A 300 4.76 11.14 -1.54
CA THR A 300 5.15 12.54 -1.74
C THR A 300 4.10 13.53 -1.22
N CYS A 301 2.81 13.20 -1.30
CA CYS A 301 1.73 14.04 -0.78
C CYS A 301 1.70 14.01 0.75
N HIS A 302 1.82 12.82 1.34
CA HIS A 302 1.88 12.60 2.78
C HIS A 302 3.08 13.28 3.42
N SER A 303 4.28 13.08 2.87
CA SER A 303 5.50 13.73 3.37
C SER A 303 5.38 15.26 3.33
N PHE A 304 4.86 15.82 2.23
CA PHE A 304 4.60 17.25 2.11
C PHE A 304 3.52 17.75 3.09
N ALA A 305 2.42 17.01 3.24
CA ALA A 305 1.34 17.35 4.16
C ALA A 305 1.77 17.22 5.64
N ALA A 306 2.74 16.36 5.96
CA ALA A 306 3.37 16.25 7.27
C ALA A 306 4.28 17.45 7.57
N GLY A 307 4.98 17.97 6.55
CA GLY A 307 5.73 19.24 6.64
C GLY A 307 7.02 19.32 5.83
N TYR A 308 7.51 18.20 5.27
CA TYR A 308 8.76 18.19 4.50
C TYR A 308 8.60 18.98 3.19
N ASP A 309 9.67 19.65 2.75
CA ASP A 309 9.70 20.31 1.45
C ASP A 309 10.31 19.36 0.43
N LEU A 310 9.49 18.83 -0.49
CA LEU A 310 9.97 18.04 -1.63
C LEU A 310 9.94 18.84 -2.93
N ALA A 311 9.42 20.08 -2.90
CA ALA A 311 9.20 20.92 -4.08
C ALA A 311 10.46 21.67 -4.48
N THR A 312 11.26 22.14 -3.52
CA THR A 312 12.57 22.72 -3.81
C THR A 312 13.66 21.65 -3.87
N SER A 313 14.68 21.86 -4.72
CA SER A 313 15.82 20.94 -4.84
C SER A 313 16.59 20.81 -3.50
N THR A 314 16.79 21.93 -2.79
CA THR A 314 17.41 21.93 -1.46
C THR A 314 16.58 21.16 -0.44
N GLY A 315 15.28 21.45 -0.33
CA GLY A 315 14.39 20.76 0.60
C GLY A 315 14.32 19.25 0.34
N PHE A 316 14.28 18.85 -0.93
CA PHE A 316 14.31 17.44 -1.32
C PHE A 316 15.61 16.75 -0.89
N GLN A 317 16.76 17.40 -1.07
CA GLN A 317 18.04 16.84 -0.59
C GLN A 317 18.15 16.82 0.94
N ASP A 318 17.62 17.84 1.63
CA ASP A 318 17.54 17.85 3.10
C ASP A 318 16.67 16.70 3.63
N PHE A 319 15.50 16.47 3.02
CA PHE A 319 14.62 15.33 3.34
C PHE A 319 15.29 13.98 3.08
N MET A 320 15.96 13.83 1.92
CA MET A 320 16.67 12.60 1.58
C MET A 320 17.87 12.35 2.49
N LYS A 321 18.51 13.40 2.99
CA LYS A 321 19.55 13.32 4.02
C LYS A 321 18.96 12.93 5.38
N GLU A 322 17.84 13.52 5.79
CA GLU A 322 17.16 13.14 7.04
C GLU A 322 16.69 11.67 6.99
N PHE A 323 16.19 11.19 5.85
CA PHE A 323 15.83 9.80 5.66
C PHE A 323 17.04 8.86 5.86
N GLU A 324 18.19 9.17 5.26
CA GLU A 324 19.42 8.40 5.48
C GLU A 324 19.89 8.44 6.95
N ASP A 325 19.97 9.64 7.55
CA ASP A 325 20.47 9.82 8.93
C ASP A 325 19.57 9.18 10.00
N VAL A 326 18.25 9.15 9.78
CA VAL A 326 17.25 8.71 10.78
C VAL A 326 16.83 7.25 10.58
N ILE A 327 16.79 6.77 9.35
CA ILE A 327 16.24 5.46 8.96
C ILE A 327 17.28 4.63 8.22
N GLY A 328 17.95 5.24 7.22
CA GLY A 328 18.85 4.58 6.29
C GLY A 328 18.14 4.09 5.02
N LEU A 329 18.72 4.43 3.87
CA LEU A 329 18.21 4.11 2.53
C LEU A 329 18.07 2.59 2.29
N GLN A 330 18.77 1.75 3.05
CA GLN A 330 18.59 0.28 3.00
C GLN A 330 17.17 -0.17 3.36
N HIS A 331 16.32 0.68 3.94
CA HIS A 331 14.90 0.40 4.18
C HIS A 331 13.96 0.94 3.09
N LEU A 332 14.42 1.82 2.19
CA LEU A 332 13.56 2.33 1.12
C LEU A 332 13.19 1.19 0.14
N ARG A 333 11.90 1.03 -0.16
CA ARG A 333 11.39 -0.05 -1.04
C ARG A 333 10.42 0.40 -2.12
N ALA A 334 9.82 1.57 -1.99
CA ALA A 334 8.80 2.06 -2.91
C ALA A 334 8.63 3.58 -2.78
N LEU A 335 7.95 4.16 -3.77
CA LEU A 335 7.38 5.50 -3.66
C LEU A 335 5.92 5.50 -4.11
N HIS A 336 5.11 6.34 -3.48
CA HIS A 336 3.83 6.75 -4.03
C HIS A 336 3.96 8.20 -4.56
N LEU A 337 3.61 8.40 -5.83
CA LEU A 337 3.79 9.65 -6.55
C LEU A 337 2.46 10.39 -6.61
N ASN A 338 2.22 11.21 -5.59
CA ASN A 338 0.98 11.94 -5.40
C ASN A 338 1.29 13.43 -5.19
N ASP A 339 0.71 14.31 -6.01
CA ASP A 339 0.73 15.76 -5.75
C ASP A 339 -0.31 16.06 -4.65
N SER A 340 -0.24 17.23 -4.00
CA SER A 340 -1.14 17.56 -2.89
C SER A 340 -2.10 18.68 -3.25
N LYS A 341 -3.40 18.46 -3.02
CA LYS A 341 -4.42 19.52 -3.08
C LYS A 341 -4.36 20.49 -1.90
N ALA A 342 -3.57 20.19 -0.87
CA ALA A 342 -3.47 21.01 0.33
C ALA A 342 -2.03 21.56 0.50
N PRO A 343 -1.85 22.71 1.16
CA PRO A 343 -0.53 23.29 1.37
C PRO A 343 0.35 22.44 2.29
N ARG A 344 1.68 22.68 2.23
CA ARG A 344 2.70 22.00 3.05
C ARG A 344 2.36 22.09 4.54
N GLY A 345 2.53 20.99 5.27
CA GLY A 345 2.26 20.91 6.71
C GLY A 345 0.77 20.99 7.09
N SER A 346 -0.16 20.90 6.13
CA SER A 346 -1.60 20.98 6.40
C SER A 346 -2.20 19.79 7.15
N ARG A 347 -1.48 18.66 7.21
CA ARG A 347 -1.92 17.38 7.78
C ARG A 347 -3.24 16.88 7.17
N ARG A 348 -3.34 17.00 5.85
CA ARG A 348 -4.46 16.55 5.01
C ARG A 348 -3.90 15.64 3.91
N ASP A 349 -4.23 14.36 3.98
CA ASP A 349 -4.20 13.46 2.83
C ASP A 349 -5.31 13.90 1.85
N LEU A 350 -4.89 14.50 0.73
CA LEU A 350 -5.74 14.91 -0.39
C LEU A 350 -4.93 14.95 -1.70
N HIS A 351 -4.93 13.85 -2.45
CA HIS A 351 -4.13 13.75 -3.68
C HIS A 351 -4.63 14.67 -4.81
N ALA A 352 -3.68 15.25 -5.54
CA ALA A 352 -3.84 15.99 -6.80
C ALA A 352 -3.19 15.21 -7.96
N ASN A 353 -3.48 15.64 -9.20
CA ASN A 353 -2.77 15.15 -10.38
C ASN A 353 -1.39 15.81 -10.49
N ILE A 354 -0.42 15.11 -11.11
CA ILE A 354 0.99 15.50 -11.17
C ILE A 354 1.17 16.93 -11.72
N GLY A 355 1.82 17.80 -10.93
CA GLY A 355 2.10 19.19 -11.29
C GLY A 355 0.93 20.17 -11.09
N THR A 356 -0.25 19.69 -10.71
CA THR A 356 -1.46 20.54 -10.52
C THR A 356 -1.65 20.97 -9.06
N GLY A 357 -1.04 20.30 -8.10
CA GLY A 357 -1.18 20.60 -6.68
C GLY A 357 -0.14 21.58 -6.14
N PHE A 358 -0.08 21.69 -4.83
CA PHE A 358 0.85 22.54 -4.10
C PHE A 358 2.29 21.99 -4.09
N LEU A 359 2.48 20.71 -4.46
CA LEU A 359 3.81 20.12 -4.59
C LEU A 359 4.48 20.57 -5.89
N GLY A 360 3.71 20.63 -6.97
CA GLY A 360 4.14 21.14 -8.27
C GLY A 360 5.05 20.20 -9.05
N LEU A 361 5.33 20.54 -10.31
CA LEU A 361 6.02 19.63 -11.24
C LEU A 361 7.47 19.35 -10.81
N ARG A 362 8.15 20.35 -10.23
CA ARG A 362 9.56 20.25 -9.82
C ARG A 362 9.84 19.18 -8.76
N ALA A 363 8.88 18.86 -7.88
CA ALA A 363 9.04 17.75 -6.95
C ALA A 363 9.18 16.41 -7.68
N PHE A 364 8.37 16.20 -8.71
CA PHE A 364 8.42 14.99 -9.53
C PHE A 364 9.65 14.95 -10.43
N HIS A 365 10.15 16.10 -10.87
CA HIS A 365 11.44 16.19 -11.54
C HIS A 365 12.59 15.75 -10.61
N ASN A 366 12.62 16.24 -9.36
CA ASN A 366 13.59 15.79 -8.35
C ASN A 366 13.56 14.27 -8.17
N VAL A 367 12.36 13.68 -8.04
CA VAL A 367 12.15 12.24 -7.87
C VAL A 367 12.59 11.44 -9.11
N MET A 368 12.15 11.85 -10.32
CA MET A 368 12.43 11.12 -11.56
C MET A 368 13.90 11.19 -12.01
N ASN A 369 14.71 12.07 -11.39
CA ASN A 369 16.14 12.19 -11.62
C ASN A 369 17.00 11.76 -10.42
N GLU A 370 16.39 11.17 -9.37
CA GLU A 370 17.11 10.70 -8.20
C GLU A 370 17.61 9.25 -8.37
N SER A 371 18.93 9.11 -8.53
CA SER A 371 19.62 7.83 -8.72
C SER A 371 19.32 6.78 -7.63
N ARG A 372 19.07 7.21 -6.40
CA ARG A 372 18.73 6.32 -5.26
C ARG A 372 17.39 5.62 -5.41
N PHE A 373 16.54 6.04 -6.35
CA PHE A 373 15.22 5.46 -6.59
C PHE A 373 15.17 4.52 -7.80
N GLU A 374 16.28 4.35 -8.53
CA GLU A 374 16.35 3.44 -9.67
C GLU A 374 16.06 1.99 -9.25
N GLY A 375 15.23 1.29 -10.02
CA GLY A 375 14.78 -0.07 -9.70
C GLY A 375 13.69 -0.18 -8.63
N LEU A 376 13.21 0.93 -8.04
CA LEU A 376 12.09 0.91 -7.09
C LEU A 376 10.73 1.07 -7.81
N PRO A 377 9.66 0.40 -7.35
CA PRO A 377 8.30 0.67 -7.81
C PRO A 377 7.82 2.06 -7.36
N MET A 378 7.26 2.80 -8.30
CA MET A 378 6.70 4.14 -8.14
C MET A 378 5.23 4.14 -8.56
N ILE A 379 4.32 4.41 -7.63
CA ILE A 379 2.88 4.18 -7.82
C ILE A 379 2.10 5.50 -7.78
N LEU A 380 1.37 5.80 -8.84
CA LEU A 380 0.35 6.86 -8.87
C LEU A 380 -0.91 6.41 -8.12
N GLU A 381 -1.39 7.24 -7.20
CA GLU A 381 -2.71 7.11 -6.56
C GLU A 381 -3.53 8.40 -6.75
N THR A 382 -3.24 9.11 -7.85
CA THR A 382 -3.83 10.39 -8.21
C THR A 382 -5.32 10.26 -8.60
N PRO A 383 -6.13 11.33 -8.48
CA PRO A 383 -7.56 11.22 -8.74
C PRO A 383 -7.89 11.06 -10.24
N ILE A 384 -8.48 9.92 -10.61
CA ILE A 384 -8.91 9.61 -11.99
C ILE A 384 -10.40 9.86 -12.27
N ASP A 385 -11.20 10.17 -11.26
CA ASP A 385 -12.63 10.43 -11.45
C ASP A 385 -12.84 11.73 -12.26
N ARG A 386 -13.63 11.64 -13.33
CA ARG A 386 -14.00 12.77 -14.21
C ARG A 386 -15.53 12.81 -14.43
N PRO A 387 -16.14 13.98 -14.70
CA PRO A 387 -17.55 14.05 -15.08
C PRO A 387 -17.82 13.24 -16.36
N GLU A 388 -18.93 12.49 -16.41
CA GLU A 388 -19.27 11.64 -17.56
C GLU A 388 -19.37 12.40 -18.90
N SER A 389 -19.63 13.71 -18.86
CA SER A 389 -19.61 14.59 -20.03
C SER A 389 -18.20 14.79 -20.61
N SER A 390 -17.17 14.86 -19.76
CA SER A 390 -15.79 15.14 -20.19
C SER A 390 -15.18 13.99 -21.01
N ILE A 391 -15.59 12.75 -20.71
CA ILE A 391 -15.11 11.53 -21.40
C ILE A 391 -15.73 11.40 -22.81
N LYS A 392 -16.92 11.97 -23.04
CA LYS A 392 -17.60 11.87 -24.34
C LYS A 392 -17.01 12.84 -25.35
N ASN A 393 -16.74 14.08 -24.94
CA ASN A 393 -16.14 15.09 -25.81
C ASN A 393 -14.74 14.66 -26.32
N GLN A 394 -13.91 14.02 -25.48
CA GLN A 394 -12.58 13.55 -25.92
C GLN A 394 -12.64 12.48 -27.02
N LYS A 395 -13.66 11.61 -27.01
CA LYS A 395 -13.85 10.62 -28.10
C LYS A 395 -14.34 11.26 -29.40
N GLU A 396 -15.13 12.31 -29.30
CA GLU A 396 -15.60 13.06 -30.47
C GLU A 396 -14.45 13.89 -31.09
N GLU A 397 -13.47 14.35 -30.31
CA GLU A 397 -12.25 15.01 -30.83
C GLU A 397 -11.19 14.02 -31.39
N GLU A 398 -11.09 12.79 -30.86
CA GLU A 398 -10.18 11.76 -31.40
C GLU A 398 -10.67 11.17 -32.75
N ASP A 399 -11.98 10.93 -32.90
CA ASP A 399 -12.57 10.39 -34.16
C ASP A 399 -12.62 11.42 -35.32
N ASP A 400 -12.55 12.74 -35.06
CA ASP A 400 -12.66 13.81 -36.09
C ASP A 400 -11.36 14.00 -36.91
N THR A 401 -10.42 13.06 -36.81
CA THR A 401 -9.20 13.00 -37.64
C THR A 401 -9.30 12.02 -38.82
N SER A 402 -10.47 11.39 -39.05
CA SER A 402 -10.71 10.54 -40.24
C SER A 402 -12.01 10.87 -40.98
N ASP A 403 -11.84 11.28 -42.24
CA ASP A 403 -12.84 11.46 -43.32
C ASP A 403 -14.14 12.24 -43.04
N ALA A 404 -14.17 13.46 -43.60
CA ALA A 404 -15.34 14.30 -43.66
C ALA A 404 -16.36 13.86 -44.73
N ASP A 405 -17.22 12.88 -44.43
CA ASP A 405 -18.63 12.89 -44.90
C ASP A 405 -19.54 11.91 -44.11
N SER A 406 -20.60 12.41 -43.45
CA SER A 406 -21.94 11.75 -43.38
C SER A 406 -22.88 12.28 -42.28
N LYS A 407 -23.94 12.97 -42.71
CA LYS A 407 -25.33 12.89 -42.18
C LYS A 407 -25.57 13.10 -40.66
N LYS A 408 -26.04 14.31 -40.34
CA LYS A 408 -26.83 14.66 -39.14
C LYS A 408 -27.85 13.58 -38.77
N LYS A 409 -27.73 12.99 -37.58
CA LYS A 409 -28.72 12.07 -37.00
C LYS A 409 -29.37 12.70 -35.76
N ALA A 410 -30.69 12.78 -35.72
CA ALA A 410 -31.42 13.54 -34.71
C ALA A 410 -31.23 12.99 -33.28
N THR A 411 -30.77 13.83 -32.36
CA THR A 411 -30.57 13.48 -30.95
C THR A 411 -31.89 13.38 -30.20
N LYS A 412 -32.17 12.19 -29.66
CA LYS A 412 -33.35 11.92 -28.84
C LYS A 412 -33.18 12.57 -27.46
N LYS A 413 -33.95 13.62 -27.15
CA LYS A 413 -33.90 14.33 -25.85
C LYS A 413 -34.01 13.35 -24.67
N GLN A 414 -32.98 13.29 -23.83
CA GLN A 414 -33.06 12.65 -22.52
C GLN A 414 -33.84 13.53 -21.52
N PRO A 415 -34.46 12.95 -20.48
CA PRO A 415 -35.17 13.71 -19.45
C PRO A 415 -34.19 14.62 -18.68
N LYS A 416 -34.60 15.86 -18.41
CA LYS A 416 -33.80 16.82 -17.65
C LYS A 416 -33.60 16.32 -16.22
N ARG A 417 -32.33 16.17 -15.80
CA ARG A 417 -31.96 15.99 -14.38
C ARG A 417 -32.42 17.21 -13.55
N PRO A 418 -32.79 17.02 -12.27
CA PRO A 418 -33.11 18.14 -11.39
C PRO A 418 -31.88 19.04 -11.20
N ALA A 419 -32.10 20.35 -11.18
CA ALA A 419 -31.06 21.34 -10.93
C ALA A 419 -30.45 21.13 -9.52
N GLY A 420 -29.13 21.00 -9.44
CA GLY A 420 -28.39 20.77 -8.19
C GLY A 420 -27.81 19.37 -8.00
N ALA A 421 -28.19 18.37 -8.81
CA ALA A 421 -27.55 17.05 -8.75
C ALA A 421 -26.13 17.09 -9.34
N LYS A 422 -25.09 16.84 -8.51
CA LYS A 422 -23.68 16.72 -8.95
C LYS A 422 -23.53 15.77 -10.15
N PRO A 423 -22.71 16.09 -11.17
CA PRO A 423 -22.52 15.21 -12.32
C PRO A 423 -22.09 13.80 -11.89
N ALA A 424 -22.47 12.78 -12.67
CA ALA A 424 -21.98 11.43 -12.42
C ALA A 424 -20.48 11.42 -12.72
N MET A 425 -19.68 10.96 -11.76
CA MET A 425 -18.24 10.82 -11.91
C MET A 425 -17.93 9.40 -12.38
N VAL A 426 -17.01 9.27 -13.32
CA VAL A 426 -16.55 8.01 -13.89
C VAL A 426 -15.03 8.02 -13.91
N ALA A 427 -14.42 6.91 -13.51
CA ALA A 427 -12.97 6.74 -13.52
C ALA A 427 -12.41 6.72 -14.96
N ASP A 428 -11.58 7.71 -15.29
CA ASP A 428 -10.87 7.85 -16.55
C ASP A 428 -9.42 7.37 -16.39
N LEU A 429 -9.15 6.15 -16.87
CA LEU A 429 -7.83 5.52 -16.77
C LEU A 429 -6.78 6.13 -17.72
N SER A 430 -7.18 7.02 -18.65
CA SER A 430 -6.23 7.76 -19.49
C SER A 430 -5.41 8.78 -18.70
N VAL A 431 -5.93 9.23 -17.54
CA VAL A 431 -5.24 10.14 -16.62
C VAL A 431 -3.90 9.54 -16.18
N TRP A 432 -3.90 8.31 -15.67
CA TRP A 432 -2.66 7.64 -15.25
C TRP A 432 -1.73 7.34 -16.42
N ALA A 433 -2.24 7.00 -17.61
CA ALA A 433 -1.39 6.79 -18.78
C ALA A 433 -0.63 8.08 -19.16
N LYS A 434 -1.32 9.23 -19.14
CA LYS A 434 -0.74 10.56 -19.39
C LYS A 434 0.21 11.00 -18.28
N GLU A 435 -0.06 10.67 -17.02
CA GLU A 435 0.83 10.98 -15.90
C GLU A 435 2.09 10.10 -15.88
N ILE A 436 2.01 8.82 -16.27
CA ILE A 436 3.20 7.96 -16.47
C ILE A 436 4.08 8.55 -17.57
N GLU A 437 3.50 8.92 -18.72
CA GLU A 437 4.23 9.54 -19.82
C GLU A 437 4.86 10.89 -19.43
N LEU A 438 4.12 11.72 -18.68
CA LEU A 438 4.64 12.96 -18.10
C LEU A 438 5.86 12.68 -17.20
N LEU A 439 5.76 11.73 -16.27
CA LEU A 439 6.87 11.39 -15.37
C LEU A 439 8.08 10.84 -16.13
N GLU A 440 7.88 9.97 -17.12
CA GLU A 440 8.93 9.47 -18.01
C GLU A 440 9.63 10.62 -18.77
N SER A 441 8.88 11.65 -19.19
CA SER A 441 9.43 12.81 -19.90
C SER A 441 10.31 13.72 -19.03
N LEU A 442 10.18 13.69 -17.70
CA LEU A 442 11.01 14.49 -16.79
C LEU A 442 12.44 13.96 -16.63
N ILE A 443 12.72 12.72 -17.05
CA ILE A 443 14.04 12.09 -16.92
C ILE A 443 15.04 12.80 -17.85
N GLY A 444 16.05 13.45 -17.28
CA GLY A 444 17.07 14.20 -18.02
C GLY A 444 16.63 15.57 -18.55
N MET A 445 15.38 15.98 -18.34
CA MET A 445 14.88 17.31 -18.71
C MET A 445 15.59 18.40 -17.87
N ASP A 446 15.96 19.53 -18.48
CA ASP A 446 16.50 20.68 -17.74
C ASP A 446 15.37 21.41 -17.01
N PRO A 447 15.37 21.46 -15.65
CA PRO A 447 14.31 22.13 -14.89
C PRO A 447 14.32 23.66 -15.04
N GLU A 448 15.43 24.26 -15.49
CA GLU A 448 15.50 25.70 -15.80
C GLU A 448 15.19 26.02 -17.27
N GLY A 449 15.04 24.99 -18.10
CA GLY A 449 14.77 25.09 -19.52
C GLY A 449 13.38 25.66 -19.85
N PRO A 450 13.19 26.22 -21.06
CA PRO A 450 11.93 26.81 -21.48
C PRO A 450 10.79 25.78 -21.56
N GLU A 451 11.10 24.53 -21.93
CA GLU A 451 10.14 23.43 -22.03
C GLU A 451 9.56 23.06 -20.66
N PHE A 452 10.43 22.76 -19.68
CA PHE A 452 10.02 22.46 -18.31
C PHE A 452 9.19 23.59 -17.72
N ARG A 453 9.65 24.84 -17.84
CA ARG A 453 8.95 26.02 -17.30
C ARG A 453 7.59 26.25 -17.96
N ALA A 454 7.45 25.98 -19.25
CA ALA A 454 6.16 26.05 -19.94
C ALA A 454 5.18 24.97 -19.44
N LEU A 455 5.67 23.74 -19.25
CA LEU A 455 4.91 22.59 -18.75
C LEU A 455 4.49 22.78 -17.28
N GLU A 456 5.42 23.20 -16.42
CA GLU A 456 5.17 23.55 -15.02
C GLU A 456 4.13 24.65 -14.90
N LYS A 457 4.26 25.74 -15.69
CA LYS A 457 3.27 26.82 -15.71
C LYS A 457 1.90 26.31 -16.16
N LYS A 458 1.82 25.49 -17.21
CA LYS A 458 0.56 24.92 -17.71
C LYS A 458 -0.17 24.11 -16.63
N LEU A 459 0.51 23.13 -16.03
CA LEU A 459 -0.07 22.26 -14.99
C LEU A 459 -0.44 23.06 -13.73
N SER A 460 0.40 24.02 -13.35
CA SER A 460 0.12 24.94 -12.25
C SER A 460 -1.11 25.81 -12.53
N ASP A 461 -1.33 26.28 -13.76
CA ASP A 461 -2.52 27.02 -14.15
C ASP A 461 -3.78 26.14 -14.13
N GLU A 462 -3.70 24.91 -14.65
CA GLU A 462 -4.80 23.92 -14.64
C GLU A 462 -5.29 23.60 -13.21
N GLY A 463 -4.37 23.47 -12.25
CA GLY A 463 -4.72 23.17 -10.86
C GLY A 463 -5.12 24.36 -9.99
N ARG A 464 -5.05 25.59 -10.51
CA ARG A 464 -5.12 26.82 -9.70
C ARG A 464 -6.39 26.94 -8.86
N GLU A 465 -7.56 26.75 -9.48
CA GLU A 465 -8.87 26.89 -8.81
C GLU A 465 -9.02 25.94 -7.61
N GLU A 466 -8.60 24.67 -7.77
CA GLU A 466 -8.67 23.68 -6.71
C GLU A 466 -7.67 24.02 -5.58
N ARG A 467 -6.48 24.54 -5.90
CA ARG A 467 -5.52 25.02 -4.89
C ARG A 467 -6.06 26.21 -4.09
N GLU A 468 -6.57 27.25 -4.75
CA GLU A 468 -7.16 28.43 -4.10
C GLU A 468 -8.29 28.03 -3.13
N LYS A 469 -9.20 27.17 -3.59
CA LYS A 469 -10.31 26.61 -2.80
C LYS A 469 -9.85 25.80 -1.58
N HIS A 470 -8.76 25.05 -1.66
CA HIS A 470 -8.21 24.31 -0.50
C HIS A 470 -7.37 25.20 0.42
N GLN A 471 -6.72 26.24 -0.11
CA GLN A 471 -6.05 27.28 0.68
C GLN A 471 -7.07 27.98 1.58
N GLU A 472 -8.19 28.46 1.03
CA GLU A 472 -9.24 29.10 1.84
C GLU A 472 -9.82 28.16 2.92
N GLN A 473 -9.94 26.85 2.64
CA GLN A 473 -10.39 25.87 3.65
C GLN A 473 -9.37 25.73 4.77
N TYR A 474 -8.08 25.71 4.42
CA TYR A 474 -6.98 25.63 5.37
C TYR A 474 -6.87 26.89 6.24
N ASP A 475 -6.95 28.07 5.63
CA ASP A 475 -6.88 29.35 6.34
C ASP A 475 -8.06 29.53 7.30
N ARG A 476 -9.29 29.19 6.87
CA ARG A 476 -10.46 29.14 7.75
C ARG A 476 -10.27 28.17 8.93
N LYS A 477 -9.61 27.03 8.73
CA LYS A 477 -9.28 26.08 9.81
C LYS A 477 -8.28 26.70 10.77
N LEU A 478 -7.16 27.26 10.29
CA LEU A 478 -6.13 27.92 11.10
C LEU A 478 -6.71 29.08 11.92
N GLU A 479 -7.57 29.92 11.32
CA GLU A 479 -8.29 30.95 12.05
C GLU A 479 -9.16 30.37 13.17
N SER A 480 -9.89 29.28 12.90
CA SER A 480 -10.76 28.65 13.89
C SER A 480 -9.96 28.09 15.08
N GLU A 481 -8.75 27.59 14.82
CA GLU A 481 -7.84 27.04 15.83
C GLU A 481 -7.19 28.17 16.65
N LYS A 482 -6.70 29.22 16.00
CA LYS A 482 -6.25 30.46 16.67
C LYS A 482 -7.36 31.04 17.56
N LYS A 483 -8.59 31.15 17.06
CA LYS A 483 -9.78 31.64 17.80
C LYS A 483 -10.19 30.74 18.97
N LYS A 484 -9.84 29.44 18.95
CA LYS A 484 -10.02 28.52 20.10
C LYS A 484 -8.92 28.73 21.14
N GLN A 485 -7.67 28.85 20.71
CA GLN A 485 -6.52 29.07 21.61
C GLN A 485 -6.62 30.41 22.36
N THR A 486 -6.98 31.51 21.67
CA THR A 486 -7.08 32.85 22.30
C THR A 486 -8.25 33.01 23.27
N LYS A 487 -9.28 32.15 23.21
CA LYS A 487 -10.45 32.23 24.10
C LYS A 487 -10.27 31.50 25.43
N GLY A 488 -9.21 30.70 25.58
CA GLY A 488 -8.96 29.87 26.76
C GLY A 488 -10.06 28.84 27.07
N PRO A 489 -9.93 28.04 28.14
CA PRO A 489 -11.03 27.23 28.63
C PRO A 489 -12.15 28.16 29.13
N SER A 490 -13.26 28.20 28.40
CA SER A 490 -14.30 29.20 28.65
C SER A 490 -14.86 29.12 30.09
N LYS A 491 -15.21 30.28 30.66
CA LYS A 491 -15.85 30.39 31.99
C LYS A 491 -17.10 29.51 32.18
N LYS A 492 -17.70 28.99 31.11
CA LYS A 492 -18.83 28.05 31.16
C LYS A 492 -18.44 26.72 31.86
N ALA A 493 -17.20 26.26 31.69
CA ALA A 493 -16.68 25.08 32.39
C ALA A 493 -16.48 25.35 33.90
N GLN A 494 -15.89 26.49 34.25
CA GLN A 494 -15.75 26.91 35.65
C GLN A 494 -17.11 27.14 36.33
N LYS A 495 -18.09 27.73 35.63
CA LYS A 495 -19.44 27.96 36.19
C LYS A 495 -20.17 26.65 36.45
N SER A 496 -20.07 25.68 35.52
CA SER A 496 -20.62 24.32 35.71
C SER A 496 -20.00 23.60 36.91
N LEU A 497 -18.69 23.75 37.14
CA LEU A 497 -18.03 23.15 38.29
C LEU A 497 -18.45 23.84 39.61
N LEU A 498 -18.53 25.17 39.61
CA LEU A 498 -18.91 25.95 40.80
C LEU A 498 -20.41 25.78 41.16
N GLU A 499 -21.28 25.59 40.17
CA GLU A 499 -22.71 25.26 40.38
C GLU A 499 -22.88 23.83 40.92
N MET A 500 -22.06 22.86 40.48
CA MET A 500 -22.06 21.51 41.06
C MET A 500 -21.51 21.47 42.51
N MET A 501 -20.55 22.33 42.85
CA MET A 501 -19.96 22.38 44.20
C MET A 501 -20.80 23.18 45.22
N ASN A 502 -21.73 24.03 44.78
CA ASN A 502 -22.55 24.89 45.66
C ASN A 502 -24.00 24.42 45.86
N ALA A 503 -24.35 23.20 45.47
CA ALA A 503 -25.69 22.65 45.74
C ALA A 503 -25.88 22.40 47.25
N PRO A 504 -26.93 22.96 47.91
CA PRO A 504 -27.09 22.84 49.36
C PRO A 504 -27.53 21.43 49.77
N GLY A 505 -26.81 20.83 50.73
CA GLY A 505 -27.06 19.47 51.21
C GLY A 505 -28.44 19.29 51.86
N ARG A 506 -29.27 18.41 51.28
CA ARG A 506 -30.55 18.00 51.88
C ARG A 506 -30.31 17.07 53.08
N LYS A 507 -30.47 17.60 54.30
CA LYS A 507 -30.76 16.78 55.49
C LYS A 507 -32.19 16.21 55.38
N GLY A 508 -32.38 14.97 55.82
CA GLY A 508 -33.62 14.20 55.61
C GLY A 508 -34.74 14.45 56.63
N LYS A 509 -35.82 13.67 56.48
CA LYS A 509 -36.86 13.41 57.49
C LYS A 509 -37.38 11.97 57.32
N ALA A 510 -37.93 11.40 58.38
CA ALA A 510 -38.22 9.97 58.53
C ALA A 510 -39.72 9.66 58.74
N SER A 511 -40.01 8.36 58.91
CA SER A 511 -41.33 7.72 59.12
C SER A 511 -42.20 7.59 57.85
N GLN A 512 -43.05 6.57 57.70
CA GLN A 512 -43.63 5.68 58.73
C GLN A 512 -43.96 4.27 58.17
N THR A 513 -44.11 3.27 59.05
CA THR A 513 -44.44 1.87 58.73
C THR A 513 -45.88 1.50 59.14
N ALA A 514 -46.68 0.90 58.25
CA ALA A 514 -47.87 0.06 58.55
C ALA A 514 -48.43 -0.51 57.21
N THR A 515 -48.43 -1.82 56.91
CA THR A 515 -49.35 -2.94 57.27
C THR A 515 -50.29 -3.37 56.11
N GLY A 516 -50.28 -4.67 55.81
CA GLY A 516 -51.30 -5.45 55.07
C GLY A 516 -51.23 -5.39 53.53
N ASP A 517 -51.71 -6.38 52.78
CA ASP A 517 -52.05 -7.81 52.97
C ASP A 517 -52.58 -8.31 51.61
N GLY A 518 -52.37 -9.58 51.24
CA GLY A 518 -52.84 -10.21 49.98
C GLY A 518 -52.28 -9.64 48.65
N SER A 519 -52.32 -10.35 47.51
CA SER A 519 -52.58 -11.77 47.21
C SER A 519 -52.28 -12.01 45.72
N GLU A 520 -51.81 -13.23 45.35
CA GLU A 520 -51.99 -13.89 44.02
C GLU A 520 -51.39 -13.19 42.75
N ASP A 521 -50.37 -13.77 42.11
CA ASP A 521 -50.39 -14.64 40.90
C ASP A 521 -49.85 -13.86 39.67
N GLU A 522 -49.16 -14.38 38.64
CA GLU A 522 -48.59 -15.69 38.29
C GLU A 522 -47.19 -15.47 37.64
N GLY A 523 -46.47 -16.55 37.25
CA GLY A 523 -45.79 -16.54 35.94
C GLY A 523 -44.27 -16.34 35.86
N CYS A 524 -43.50 -17.28 36.42
CA CYS A 524 -42.09 -17.53 36.03
C CYS A 524 -42.07 -18.16 34.60
N GLN A 525 -41.21 -17.83 33.62
CA GLN A 525 -39.83 -18.32 33.40
C GLN A 525 -39.35 -17.79 32.02
N SER A 526 -38.10 -17.31 31.84
CA SER A 526 -36.98 -18.01 31.13
C SER A 526 -37.39 -19.00 30.02
N HIS A 527 -36.81 -19.02 28.81
CA HIS A 527 -35.37 -19.17 28.55
C HIS A 527 -34.96 -18.82 27.09
N SER A 528 -33.65 -18.62 26.92
CA SER A 528 -32.79 -18.66 25.72
C SER A 528 -33.21 -19.50 24.49
N GLU A 529 -32.79 -19.03 23.30
CA GLU A 529 -31.63 -19.59 22.55
C GLU A 529 -30.75 -18.45 21.99
#